data_AF-A0A7W1VVP8-F1
#
_entry.id   AF-A0A7W1VVP8-F1
#
_cell.length_a   1.000
_cell.length_b   1.000
_cell.length_c   1.000
_cell.angle_alpha   90.00
_cell.angle_beta   90.00
_cell.angle_gamma   90.00
#
_symmetry.space_group_name_H-M   'P 1'
#
loop_
_entity.id
_entity.type
_entity.pdbx_description
1 polymer ?
#
loop_
_entity_poly.entity_id
_entity_poly.type
_entity_poly.pdbx_seq_one_letter_code
_entity_poly.pdbx_strand_id
1 'polypeptide(L)'
;MKIQADKIEGKPTHGLSVDEVRSILASVPPAWIEGLTNVRLANGHHRADAHFSRYDGLLTIYSRHGTTREILVAILSVLAAPSLNIQSTVSRSPKKAEKHRLEQFIQPFVDQILPALT
;
A
#
# COMPACT_ATOMS: atom_id res chain seq x y z
N MET A 1 -14.82 -5.96 2.56
CA MET A 1 -13.91 -4.91 2.05
C MET A 1 -14.20 -4.68 0.57
N LYS A 2 -14.42 -3.43 0.16
CA LYS A 2 -14.69 -3.07 -1.25
C LYS A 2 -13.42 -2.54 -1.90
N ILE A 3 -13.04 -3.04 -3.07
CA ILE A 3 -11.90 -2.57 -3.84
C ILE A 3 -12.44 -1.89 -5.11
N GLN A 4 -12.04 -0.63 -5.32
CA GLN A 4 -12.42 0.17 -6.47
C GLN A 4 -11.15 0.56 -7.23
N ALA A 5 -11.22 0.58 -8.56
CA ALA A 5 -10.13 1.07 -9.39
C ALA A 5 -10.65 2.22 -10.25
N ASP A 6 -9.91 3.33 -10.26
CA ASP A 6 -10.24 4.47 -11.10
C ASP A 6 -10.05 4.06 -12.58
N LYS A 7 -11.12 4.13 -13.39
CA LYS A 7 -11.06 3.76 -14.81
C LYS A 7 -10.40 4.89 -15.60
N ILE A 8 -9.41 4.57 -16.44
CA ILE A 8 -8.84 5.51 -17.42
C ILE A 8 -9.03 4.93 -18.81
N GLU A 9 -9.74 5.64 -19.67
CA GLU A 9 -9.79 5.30 -21.09
C GLU A 9 -8.39 5.50 -21.71
N GLY A 10 -7.81 4.43 -22.27
CA GLY A 10 -6.72 4.52 -23.25
C GLY A 10 -5.26 4.61 -22.78
N LYS A 11 -4.90 4.45 -21.49
CA LYS A 11 -3.49 4.49 -21.00
C LYS A 11 -3.27 3.59 -19.77
N PRO A 12 -2.03 3.20 -19.39
CA PRO A 12 -1.73 1.86 -18.88
C PRO A 12 -2.49 1.49 -17.61
N THR A 13 -2.85 0.20 -17.57
CA THR A 13 -3.40 -0.57 -16.46
C THR A 13 -2.60 -0.28 -15.19
N HIS A 14 -3.29 -0.14 -14.06
CA HIS A 14 -2.66 -0.05 -12.74
C HIS A 14 -1.56 -1.13 -12.59
N GLY A 15 -0.44 -0.80 -11.93
CA GLY A 15 0.64 -1.76 -11.68
C GLY A 15 0.29 -2.89 -10.70
N LEU A 16 -0.96 -2.93 -10.23
CA LEU A 16 -1.59 -4.05 -9.52
C LEU A 16 -3.04 -4.20 -10.01
N SER A 17 -3.46 -5.45 -10.18
CA SER A 17 -4.84 -5.86 -10.33
C SER A 17 -5.58 -5.87 -8.99
N VAL A 18 -6.92 -5.93 -9.05
CA VAL A 18 -7.76 -6.05 -7.86
C VAL A 18 -7.46 -7.34 -7.08
N ASP A 19 -7.18 -8.44 -7.77
CA ASP A 19 -6.93 -9.73 -7.14
C ASP A 19 -5.55 -9.76 -6.47
N GLU A 20 -4.53 -9.15 -7.07
CA GLU A 20 -3.23 -8.96 -6.39
C GLU A 20 -3.37 -8.13 -5.11
N VAL A 21 -4.17 -7.06 -5.13
CA VAL A 21 -4.45 -6.28 -3.91
C VAL A 21 -5.14 -7.13 -2.84
N ARG A 22 -6.09 -8.00 -3.22
CA ARG A 22 -6.72 -8.93 -2.27
C ARG A 22 -5.69 -9.89 -1.67
N SER A 23 -4.83 -10.47 -2.50
CA SER A 23 -3.77 -11.38 -2.06
C SER A 23 -2.79 -10.70 -1.10
N ILE A 24 -2.38 -9.46 -1.38
CA ILE A 24 -1.55 -8.66 -0.46
C ILE A 24 -2.24 -8.50 0.90
N LEU A 25 -3.51 -8.06 0.90
CA LEU A 25 -4.25 -7.78 2.13
C LEU A 25 -4.58 -9.06 2.94
N ALA A 26 -4.71 -10.20 2.27
CA ALA A 26 -4.86 -11.50 2.93
C ALA A 26 -3.55 -12.01 3.56
N SER A 27 -2.40 -11.50 3.12
CA SER A 27 -1.08 -11.96 3.54
C SER A 27 -0.45 -11.13 4.66
N VAL A 28 -1.09 -10.02 5.06
CA VAL A 28 -0.61 -9.15 6.14
C VAL A 28 -1.30 -9.48 7.47
N PRO A 29 -0.69 -9.13 8.62
CA PRO A 29 -1.32 -9.32 9.92
C PRO A 29 -2.69 -8.61 9.99
N PRO A 30 -3.74 -9.25 10.54
CA PRO A 30 -5.08 -8.66 10.63
C PRO A 30 -5.11 -7.29 11.32
N ALA A 31 -4.25 -7.08 12.33
CA ALA A 31 -4.13 -5.81 13.03
C ALA A 31 -3.70 -4.63 12.14
N TRP A 32 -3.04 -4.90 11.01
CA TRP A 32 -2.58 -3.85 10.09
C TRP A 32 -3.72 -3.31 9.22
N ILE A 33 -4.73 -4.14 8.95
CA ILE A 33 -5.90 -3.82 8.14
C ILE A 33 -7.15 -3.58 9.00
N GLU A 34 -6.99 -3.49 10.32
CA GLU A 34 -8.08 -3.15 11.23
C GLU A 34 -8.68 -1.79 10.86
N GLY A 35 -10.01 -1.75 10.72
CA GLY A 35 -10.74 -0.56 10.28
C GLY A 35 -10.71 -0.29 8.77
N LEU A 36 -9.99 -1.10 7.98
CA LEU A 36 -9.99 -0.98 6.52
C LEU A 36 -11.31 -1.49 5.93
N THR A 37 -12.10 -0.58 5.36
CA THR A 37 -13.39 -0.89 4.73
C THR A 37 -13.33 -0.83 3.21
N ASN A 38 -12.54 0.12 2.69
CA ASN A 38 -12.43 0.45 1.28
C ASN A 38 -10.98 0.51 0.82
N VAL A 39 -10.72 0.04 -0.39
CA VAL A 39 -9.45 0.21 -1.09
C VAL A 39 -9.73 0.88 -2.43
N ARG A 40 -8.93 1.90 -2.77
CA ARG A 40 -9.01 2.62 -4.03
C ARG A 40 -7.67 2.55 -4.75
N LEU A 41 -7.65 1.94 -5.92
CA LEU A 41 -6.56 2.09 -6.88
C LEU A 41 -6.79 3.44 -7.58
N ALA A 42 -6.02 4.45 -7.18
CA ALA A 42 -6.21 5.82 -7.61
C ALA A 42 -5.32 6.17 -8.81
N ASN A 43 -5.83 7.09 -9.62
CA ASN A 43 -5.07 7.74 -10.65
C ASN A 43 -4.21 8.85 -10.04
N GLY A 44 -2.89 8.71 -10.09
CA GLY A 44 -2.00 9.83 -9.75
C GLY A 44 -0.72 9.43 -9.06
N HIS A 45 0.05 10.47 -8.75
CA HIS A 45 1.43 10.48 -8.24
C HIS A 45 2.50 10.05 -9.26
N HIS A 46 3.59 10.83 -9.33
CA HIS A 46 4.74 10.57 -10.22
C HIS A 46 5.53 9.30 -9.85
N ARG A 47 5.16 8.62 -8.76
CA ARG A 47 5.81 7.44 -8.17
C ARG A 47 4.77 6.55 -7.51
N ALA A 48 5.09 5.27 -7.29
CA ALA A 48 4.25 4.43 -6.44
C ALA A 48 4.15 5.01 -5.02
N ASP A 49 2.93 5.07 -4.50
CA ASP A 49 2.65 5.58 -3.16
C ASP A 49 1.36 4.95 -2.61
N ALA A 50 1.17 5.03 -1.30
CA ALA A 50 -0.05 4.58 -0.66
C ALA A 50 -0.42 5.51 0.51
N HIS A 51 -1.70 5.57 0.83
CA HIS A 51 -2.18 6.33 1.98
C HIS A 51 -3.37 5.62 2.62
N PHE A 52 -3.31 5.42 3.93
CA PHE A 52 -4.41 4.80 4.68
C PHE A 52 -5.02 5.83 5.63
N SER A 53 -6.23 6.27 5.31
CA SER A 53 -7.07 7.00 6.25
C SER A 53 -7.76 6.01 7.17
N ARG A 54 -7.29 5.87 8.41
CA ARG A 54 -7.97 5.08 9.44
C ARG A 54 -9.32 5.66 9.83
N TYR A 55 -9.48 6.98 9.73
CA TYR A 55 -10.75 7.66 10.01
C TYR A 55 -11.84 7.27 8.99
N ASP A 56 -11.48 7.27 7.69
CA ASP A 56 -12.42 6.90 6.62
C ASP A 56 -12.44 5.40 6.32
N GLY A 57 -11.53 4.63 6.94
CA GLY A 57 -11.30 3.23 6.61
C GLY A 57 -10.90 3.01 5.14
N LEU A 58 -10.15 3.96 4.55
CA LEU A 58 -9.84 3.99 3.12
C LEU A 58 -8.33 3.90 2.87
N LEU A 59 -7.90 2.84 2.18
CA LEU A 59 -6.56 2.72 1.61
C LEU A 59 -6.58 3.21 0.16
N THR A 60 -5.84 4.27 -0.14
CA THR A 60 -5.62 4.76 -1.49
C THR A 60 -4.25 4.31 -1.98
N ILE A 61 -4.19 3.64 -3.13
CA ILE A 61 -2.98 3.08 -3.73
C ILE A 61 -2.74 3.77 -5.06
N TYR A 62 -1.60 4.45 -5.18
CA TYR A 62 -1.14 5.11 -6.39
C TYR A 62 -0.19 4.17 -7.13
N SER A 63 -0.72 3.37 -8.06
CA SER A 63 -0.01 2.21 -8.63
C SER A 63 0.46 2.38 -10.08
N ARG A 64 0.23 3.53 -10.73
CA ARG A 64 0.41 3.65 -12.19
C ARG A 64 1.87 3.78 -12.66
N HIS A 65 2.72 4.40 -11.85
CA HIS A 65 4.09 4.77 -12.24
C HIS A 65 5.16 4.10 -11.37
N GLY A 66 4.85 2.93 -10.82
CA GLY A 66 5.83 2.14 -10.07
C GLY A 66 5.80 0.67 -10.46
N THR A 67 6.90 0.01 -10.16
CA THR A 67 7.04 -1.44 -10.23
C THR A 67 6.17 -2.11 -9.16
N THR A 68 5.78 -3.37 -9.39
CA THR A 68 5.06 -4.20 -8.40
C THR A 68 5.72 -4.15 -7.03
N ARG A 69 7.06 -4.20 -6.99
CA ARG A 69 7.85 -4.08 -5.76
C ARG A 69 7.66 -2.73 -5.07
N GLU A 70 7.75 -1.62 -5.78
CA GLU A 70 7.58 -0.28 -5.20
C GLU A 70 6.16 -0.09 -4.66
N ILE A 71 5.16 -0.59 -5.38
CA ILE A 71 3.75 -0.52 -4.96
C ILE A 71 3.54 -1.37 -3.70
N LEU A 72 4.06 -2.60 -3.67
CA LEU A 72 3.98 -3.48 -2.51
C LEU A 72 4.66 -2.85 -1.28
N VAL A 73 5.86 -2.31 -1.44
CA VAL A 73 6.59 -1.62 -0.37
C VAL A 73 5.78 -0.43 0.15
N ALA A 74 5.15 0.36 -0.73
CA ALA A 74 4.32 1.48 -0.32
C ALA A 74 3.09 1.01 0.50
N ILE A 75 2.39 -0.01 0.03
CA ILE A 75 1.23 -0.60 0.75
C ILE A 75 1.65 -1.10 2.12
N LEU A 76 2.68 -1.94 2.20
CA LEU A 76 3.13 -2.54 3.46
C LEU A 76 3.64 -1.47 4.43
N SER A 77 4.36 -0.47 3.93
CA SER A 77 4.85 0.66 4.74
C SER A 77 3.72 1.37 5.47
N VAL A 78 2.63 1.68 4.74
CA VAL A 78 1.49 2.41 5.31
C VAL A 78 0.71 1.55 6.30
N LEU A 79 0.51 0.27 5.98
CA LEU A 79 -0.23 -0.66 6.85
C LEU A 79 0.56 -1.01 8.14
N ALA A 80 1.88 -1.11 8.04
CA ALA A 80 2.76 -1.48 9.16
C ALA A 80 3.12 -0.30 10.08
N ALA A 81 3.15 0.93 9.57
CA ALA A 81 3.60 2.11 10.32
C ALA A 81 2.95 2.28 11.72
N PRO A 82 1.63 2.06 11.90
CA PRO A 82 0.99 2.13 13.21
C PRO A 82 1.57 1.12 14.22
N SER A 83 1.91 -0.10 13.78
CA SER A 83 2.52 -1.13 14.64
C SER A 83 3.91 -0.75 15.16
N LEU A 84 4.56 0.21 14.50
CA LEU A 84 5.87 0.76 14.89
C LEU A 84 5.77 2.11 15.60
N ASN A 85 4.54 2.58 15.91
CA ASN A 85 4.27 3.93 16.41
C ASN A 85 4.81 5.05 15.48
N ILE A 86 4.86 4.77 14.17
CA ILE A 86 5.26 5.76 13.16
C ILE A 86 3.99 6.45 12.66
N GLN A 87 3.86 7.74 12.98
CA GLN A 87 2.79 8.58 12.43
C GLN A 87 3.19 9.03 11.03
N SER A 88 2.59 8.39 10.02
CA SER A 88 2.66 8.86 8.63
C SER A 88 1.39 9.65 8.35
N THR A 89 1.47 10.98 8.40
CA THR A 89 0.38 11.88 8.01
C THR A 89 0.70 12.51 6.66
N VAL A 90 -0.32 12.96 5.94
CA VAL A 90 -0.14 13.73 4.67
C VAL A 90 0.83 14.90 4.84
N SER A 91 0.89 15.50 6.04
CA SER A 91 1.76 16.63 6.38
C SER A 91 3.17 16.25 6.85
N ARG A 92 3.45 14.98 7.17
CA ARG A 92 4.75 14.55 7.71
C ARG A 92 5.22 13.26 7.05
N SER A 93 6.25 13.40 6.22
CA SER A 93 7.02 12.24 5.75
C SER A 93 7.80 11.61 6.92
N PRO A 94 7.93 10.27 6.96
CA PRO A 94 8.77 9.60 7.95
C PRO A 94 10.23 10.07 7.84
N LYS A 95 10.89 10.24 8.99
CA LYS A 95 12.33 10.54 9.08
C LYS A 95 13.15 9.38 8.50
N LYS A 96 14.40 9.63 8.11
CA LYS A 96 15.29 8.60 7.52
C LYS A 96 15.38 7.33 8.41
N ALA A 97 15.50 7.49 9.72
CA ALA A 97 15.53 6.38 10.66
C ALA A 97 14.19 5.62 10.74
N GLU A 98 13.06 6.33 10.68
CA GLU A 98 11.72 5.73 10.65
C GLU A 98 11.52 4.94 9.35
N LYS A 99 11.95 5.49 8.20
CA LYS A 99 11.95 4.78 6.90
C LYS A 99 12.78 3.50 6.95
N HIS A 100 14.01 3.59 7.43
CA HIS A 100 14.89 2.42 7.51
C HIS A 100 14.32 1.32 8.42
N ARG A 101 13.78 1.70 9.59
CA ARG A 101 13.14 0.77 10.51
C ARG A 101 11.90 0.13 9.87
N LEU A 102 11.10 0.91 9.14
CA LEU A 102 9.92 0.43 8.44
C LEU A 102 10.30 -0.55 7.34
N GLU A 103 11.30 -0.22 6.51
CA GLU A 103 11.84 -1.08 5.46
C GLU A 103 12.31 -2.43 6.03
N GLN A 104 13.11 -2.42 7.10
CA GLN A 104 13.55 -3.65 7.77
C GLN A 104 12.38 -4.47 8.31
N PHE A 105 11.36 -3.82 8.85
CA PHE A 105 10.20 -4.49 9.45
C PHE A 105 9.30 -5.14 8.39
N ILE A 106 9.11 -4.50 7.24
CA ILE A 106 8.26 -5.03 6.16
C ILE A 106 9.01 -5.98 5.22
N GLN A 107 10.35 -5.98 5.22
CA GLN A 107 11.17 -6.77 4.29
C GLN A 107 10.79 -8.26 4.25
N PRO A 108 10.54 -8.96 5.38
CA PRO A 108 10.10 -10.36 5.34
C PRO A 108 8.77 -10.56 4.58
N PHE A 109 7.85 -9.61 4.69
CA PHE A 109 6.57 -9.64 3.97
C PHE A 109 6.77 -9.33 2.48
N VAL A 110 7.69 -8.44 2.14
CA VAL A 110 8.05 -8.18 0.73
C VAL A 110 8.60 -9.44 0.10
N ASP A 111 9.56 -10.11 0.75
CA ASP A 111 10.20 -11.30 0.23
C ASP A 111 9.23 -12.50 0.12
N GLN A 112 8.23 -12.56 1.00
CA GLN A 112 7.19 -13.57 0.95
C GLN A 112 6.11 -13.30 -0.10
N ILE A 113 5.62 -12.06 -0.20
CA ILE A 113 4.46 -11.71 -1.02
C ILE A 113 4.86 -11.45 -2.47
N LEU A 114 5.98 -10.78 -2.72
CA LEU A 114 6.38 -10.36 -4.05
C LEU A 114 6.47 -11.52 -5.06
N PRO A 115 7.05 -12.69 -4.73
CA PRO A 115 7.09 -13.83 -5.66
C PRO A 115 5.73 -14.46 -5.95
N ALA A 116 4.72 -14.19 -5.12
CA ALA A 116 3.37 -14.72 -5.27
C ALA A 116 2.44 -13.77 -6.07
N LEU A 117 2.91 -12.56 -6.40
CA LEU A 117 2.20 -11.65 -7.30
C LEU A 117 2.57 -12.01 -8.74
N THR A 118 1.56 -12.25 -9.58
CA THR A 118 1.69 -12.76 -10.97
C THR A 118 0.96 -11.86 -11.95
#